data_AF-A0A0A0R232-F1
#
_entry.id   AF-A0A0A0R232-F1
#
_cell.length_a   1.000
_cell.length_b   1.000
_cell.length_c   1.000
_cell.angle_alpha   90.00
_cell.angle_beta   90.00
_cell.angle_gamma   90.00
#
_symmetry.space_group_name_H-M   'P 1'
#
loop_
_entity.id
_entity.type
_entity.pdbx_description
1 polymer ?
#
loop_
_entity_poly.entity_id
_entity_poly.type
_entity_poly.pdbx_seq_one_letter_code
_entity_poly.pdbx_strand_id
1 'polypeptide(L)'
;MKDHKDDTIVLDGIEIPLESVFAKYLDPISKAVEKSYQIAKKLQKKIDGNIEWDLPNADDISHLISSAEAYIKAFEDLRKFVADNVTKVPDLKTVPLTKEMLDDLTSQLETVKKMPFY
;
A
#
# COMPACT_ATOMS: atom_id res chain seq x y z
N MET A 1 -16.71 1.32 6.45
CA MET A 1 -16.27 0.70 7.72
C MET A 1 -17.27 0.88 8.86
N LYS A 2 -18.01 1.99 8.98
CA LYS A 2 -19.02 2.13 10.05
C LYS A 2 -20.13 1.07 10.00
N ASP A 3 -20.52 0.65 8.80
CA ASP A 3 -21.66 -0.27 8.62
C ASP A 3 -21.30 -1.77 8.76
N HIS A 4 -20.00 -2.10 8.88
CA HIS A 4 -19.48 -3.47 8.97
C HIS A 4 -18.54 -3.64 10.18
N LYS A 5 -18.68 -2.78 11.19
CA LYS A 5 -17.74 -2.69 12.31
C LYS A 5 -17.82 -3.92 13.23
N ASP A 6 -19.02 -4.49 13.34
CA ASP A 6 -19.30 -5.66 14.16
C ASP A 6 -19.35 -6.96 13.34
N ASP A 7 -19.08 -6.89 12.04
CA ASP A 7 -19.09 -8.06 11.17
C ASP A 7 -17.93 -8.98 11.55
N THR A 8 -18.24 -10.25 11.73
CA THR A 8 -17.26 -11.30 11.99
C THR A 8 -17.18 -12.24 10.80
N ILE A 9 -15.99 -12.79 10.58
CA ILE A 9 -15.74 -13.78 9.56
C ILE A 9 -15.13 -15.01 10.20
N VAL A 10 -15.52 -16.20 9.72
CA VAL A 10 -14.96 -17.46 10.21
C VAL A 10 -13.78 -17.85 9.31
N LEU A 11 -12.57 -17.72 9.85
CA LEU A 11 -11.32 -18.15 9.23
C LEU A 11 -10.77 -19.34 10.02
N ASP A 12 -10.58 -20.48 9.35
CA ASP A 12 -10.06 -21.71 9.97
C ASP A 12 -10.82 -22.15 11.25
N GLY A 13 -12.13 -21.90 11.28
CA GLY A 13 -13.00 -22.23 12.43
C GLY A 13 -12.96 -21.23 13.57
N ILE A 14 -12.24 -20.11 13.42
CA ILE A 14 -12.14 -19.02 14.39
C ILE A 14 -12.95 -17.83 13.88
N GLU A 15 -13.81 -17.29 14.73
CA GLU A 15 -14.58 -16.07 14.47
C GLU A 15 -13.70 -14.84 14.75
N ILE A 16 -13.46 -14.02 13.72
CA ILE A 16 -12.56 -12.87 13.79
C ILE A 16 -13.29 -11.62 13.27
N PRO A 17 -13.19 -10.46 13.93
CA PRO A 17 -13.76 -9.22 13.41
C PRO A 17 -13.18 -8.87 12.03
N LEU A 18 -14.04 -8.58 11.07
CA LEU A 18 -13.68 -8.19 9.72
C LEU A 18 -12.73 -6.98 9.71
N GLU A 19 -12.98 -6.00 10.59
CA GLU A 19 -12.12 -4.83 10.80
C GLU A 19 -10.68 -5.22 11.20
N SER A 20 -10.51 -6.21 12.07
CA SER A 20 -9.18 -6.68 12.49
C SER A 20 -8.42 -7.36 11.35
N VAL A 21 -9.14 -8.07 10.48
CA VAL A 21 -8.55 -8.72 9.32
C VAL A 21 -8.12 -7.67 8.30
N PHE A 22 -8.97 -6.68 8.01
CA PHE A 22 -8.59 -5.57 7.14
C PHE A 22 -7.42 -4.76 7.74
N ALA A 23 -7.41 -4.47 9.03
CA ALA A 23 -6.31 -3.75 9.69
C ALA A 23 -4.95 -4.46 9.51
N LYS A 24 -4.91 -5.80 9.61
CA LYS A 24 -3.69 -6.59 9.35
C LYS A 24 -3.07 -6.32 7.98
N TYR A 25 -3.89 -6.06 6.97
CA TYR A 25 -3.44 -5.81 5.60
C TYR A 25 -3.34 -4.31 5.25
N LEU A 26 -4.18 -3.47 5.84
CA LEU A 26 -4.20 -2.02 5.62
C LEU A 26 -3.09 -1.30 6.39
N ASP A 27 -2.72 -1.76 7.59
CA ASP A 27 -1.66 -1.12 8.39
C ASP A 27 -0.30 -1.08 7.66
N PRO A 28 0.18 -2.19 7.04
CA PRO A 28 1.40 -2.14 6.24
C PRO A 28 1.29 -1.21 5.02
N ILE A 29 0.12 -1.15 4.38
CA ILE A 29 -0.16 -0.24 3.25
C ILE A 29 -0.04 1.22 3.73
N SER A 30 -0.74 1.58 4.81
CA SER A 30 -0.70 2.93 5.39
C SER A 30 0.73 3.31 5.81
N LYS A 31 1.49 2.40 6.42
CA LYS A 31 2.90 2.65 6.78
C LYS A 31 3.78 2.87 5.55
N ALA A 32 3.56 2.13 4.48
CA ALA A 32 4.31 2.30 3.24
C ALA A 32 4.02 3.67 2.59
N VAL A 33 2.74 4.07 2.53
CA VAL A 33 2.33 5.38 2.02
C VAL A 33 2.91 6.51 2.88
N GLU A 34 2.84 6.39 4.20
CA GLU A 34 3.39 7.39 5.12
C GLU A 34 4.89 7.57 4.94
N LYS A 35 5.66 6.48 4.80
CA LYS A 35 7.10 6.56 4.53
C LYS A 35 7.39 7.29 3.22
N SER A 36 6.70 6.94 2.14
CA SER A 36 6.84 7.63 0.85
C SER A 36 6.48 9.11 0.96
N TYR A 37 5.43 9.46 1.71
CA TYR A 37 5.05 10.83 1.96
C TYR A 37 6.13 11.62 2.72
N GLN A 38 6.75 11.02 3.74
CA GLN A 38 7.83 11.68 4.50
C GLN A 38 9.06 11.93 3.63
N ILE A 39 9.39 11.03 2.70
CA ILE A 39 10.48 11.25 1.72
C ILE A 39 10.11 12.42 0.81
N ALA A 40 8.91 12.43 0.23
CA ALA A 40 8.46 13.54 -0.61
C ALA A 40 8.48 14.87 0.14
N LYS A 41 7.98 14.88 1.39
CA LYS A 41 7.99 16.07 2.24
C LYS A 41 9.39 16.57 2.55
N LYS A 42 10.37 15.68 2.74
CA LYS A 42 11.79 16.04 2.93
C LYS A 42 12.35 16.75 1.68
N LEU A 43 11.96 16.32 0.49
CA LEU A 43 12.41 16.90 -0.78
C LEU A 43 11.69 18.23 -1.10
N GLN A 44 10.55 18.49 -0.45
CA GLN A 44 9.80 19.71 -0.66
C GLN A 44 10.41 20.90 0.12
N LYS A 45 10.72 21.98 -0.59
CA LYS A 45 11.14 23.27 -0.03
C LYS A 45 10.09 24.34 -0.30
N LYS A 46 9.98 25.31 0.62
CA LYS A 46 9.24 26.55 0.37
C LYS A 46 10.23 27.71 0.26
N ILE A 47 10.27 28.35 -0.90
CA ILE A 47 11.09 29.52 -1.18
C ILE A 47 10.15 30.61 -1.71
N ASP A 48 10.13 31.77 -1.02
CA ASP A 48 9.29 32.92 -1.37
C ASP A 48 7.80 32.60 -1.63
N GLY A 49 7.25 31.65 -0.88
CA GLY A 49 5.85 31.21 -0.99
C GLY A 49 5.59 30.16 -2.09
N ASN A 50 6.58 29.85 -2.93
CA ASN A 50 6.51 28.80 -3.94
C ASN A 50 7.02 27.46 -3.40
N ILE A 51 6.46 26.36 -3.93
CA ILE A 51 6.94 25.01 -3.65
C ILE A 51 8.02 24.65 -4.67
N GLU A 52 9.21 24.32 -4.16
CA GLU A 52 10.32 23.77 -4.93
C GLU A 52 10.63 22.34 -4.47
N TRP A 53 11.26 21.56 -5.34
CA TRP A 53 11.61 20.16 -5.06
C TRP A 53 13.10 19.94 -5.24
N ASP A 54 13.73 19.39 -4.22
CA ASP A 54 15.11 18.92 -4.30
C ASP A 54 15.22 17.65 -5.14
N LEU A 55 16.38 17.49 -5.77
CA LEU A 55 16.75 16.22 -6.38
C LEU A 55 16.96 15.17 -5.28
N PRO A 56 16.29 14.01 -5.36
CA PRO A 56 16.48 12.93 -4.40
C PRO A 56 17.89 12.36 -4.52
N ASN A 57 18.50 12.05 -3.37
CA ASN A 57 19.77 11.33 -3.33
C ASN A 57 19.54 9.80 -3.37
N ALA A 58 20.63 9.02 -3.43
CA ALA A 58 20.55 7.56 -3.48
C ALA A 58 19.78 6.95 -2.29
N ASP A 59 19.91 7.52 -1.09
CA ASP A 59 19.20 7.04 0.11
C ASP A 59 17.69 7.32 0.02
N ASP A 60 17.29 8.49 -0.48
CA ASP A 60 15.89 8.85 -0.69
C ASP A 60 15.24 7.90 -1.70
N ILE A 61 15.95 7.58 -2.77
CA ILE A 61 15.51 6.64 -3.81
C ILE A 61 15.40 5.21 -3.24
N SER A 62 16.39 4.77 -2.47
CA SER A 62 16.39 3.44 -1.83
C SER A 62 15.23 3.27 -0.84
N HIS A 63 14.93 4.31 -0.05
CA HIS A 63 13.78 4.31 0.84
C HIS A 63 12.44 4.33 0.10
N LEU A 64 12.37 5.05 -1.03
CA LEU A 64 11.18 5.07 -1.89
C LEU A 64 10.92 3.69 -2.50
N ILE A 65 11.97 3.04 -3.03
CA ILE A 65 11.93 1.66 -3.56
C ILE A 65 11.43 0.71 -2.48
N SER A 66 12.03 0.75 -1.29
CA SER A 66 11.65 -0.13 -0.18
C SER A 66 10.20 0.07 0.26
N SER A 67 9.71 1.31 0.25
CA SER A 67 8.33 1.63 0.60
C SER A 67 7.35 1.16 -0.47
N ALA A 68 7.69 1.32 -1.75
CA ALA A 68 6.91 0.81 -2.87
C ALA A 68 6.81 -0.73 -2.85
N GLU A 69 7.90 -1.44 -2.58
CA GLU A 69 7.89 -2.91 -2.43
C GLU A 69 6.98 -3.37 -1.30
N ALA A 70 7.06 -2.70 -0.14
CA ALA A 70 6.20 -3.00 0.99
C ALA A 70 4.71 -2.76 0.67
N TYR A 71 4.40 -1.68 -0.05
CA TYR A 71 3.04 -1.40 -0.53
C TYR A 71 2.54 -2.50 -1.46
N ILE A 72 3.30 -2.82 -2.51
CA ILE A 72 2.93 -3.84 -3.52
C ILE A 72 2.67 -5.17 -2.83
N LYS A 73 3.56 -5.59 -1.92
CA LYS A 73 3.41 -6.84 -1.17
C LYS A 73 2.14 -6.85 -0.32
N ALA A 74 1.92 -5.81 0.49
CA ALA A 74 0.77 -5.75 1.38
C ALA A 74 -0.56 -5.71 0.61
N PHE A 75 -0.59 -5.00 -0.51
CA PHE A 75 -1.77 -4.92 -1.38
C PHE A 75 -2.03 -6.25 -2.10
N GLU A 76 -0.99 -6.96 -2.56
CA GLU A 76 -1.13 -8.31 -3.13
C GLU A 76 -1.61 -9.32 -2.08
N ASP A 77 -1.12 -9.23 -0.84
CA ASP A 77 -1.57 -10.07 0.27
C ASP A 77 -3.05 -9.81 0.59
N LEU A 78 -3.50 -8.55 0.58
CA LEU A 78 -4.92 -8.19 0.73
C LEU A 78 -5.76 -8.74 -0.43
N ARG A 79 -5.28 -8.63 -1.67
CA ARG A 79 -5.97 -9.14 -2.86
C ARG A 79 -6.16 -10.65 -2.80
N LYS A 80 -5.12 -11.39 -2.39
CA LYS A 80 -5.20 -12.85 -2.19
C LYS A 80 -6.19 -13.20 -1.08
N PHE A 81 -6.11 -12.52 0.05
CA PHE A 81 -7.04 -12.71 1.15
C PHE A 81 -8.50 -12.52 0.71
N VAL A 82 -8.79 -11.45 -0.03
CA VAL A 82 -10.12 -11.21 -0.59
C VAL A 82 -10.53 -12.34 -1.53
N ALA A 83 -9.67 -12.72 -2.48
CA ALA A 83 -9.98 -13.80 -3.42
C ALA A 83 -10.29 -15.14 -2.73
N ASP A 84 -9.54 -15.48 -1.67
CA ASP A 84 -9.70 -16.75 -0.93
C ASP A 84 -10.97 -16.78 -0.06
N ASN A 85 -11.48 -15.60 0.33
CA ASN A 85 -12.58 -15.48 1.29
C ASN A 85 -13.87 -14.88 0.72
N VAL A 86 -13.87 -14.45 -0.55
CA VAL A 86 -15.01 -13.82 -1.23
C VAL A 86 -16.26 -14.69 -1.28
N THR A 87 -16.10 -16.02 -1.22
CA THR A 87 -17.21 -16.98 -1.19
C THR A 87 -17.87 -17.08 0.18
N LYS A 88 -17.09 -16.84 1.24
CA LYS A 88 -17.56 -16.85 2.64
C LYS A 88 -18.11 -15.48 3.06
N VAL A 89 -17.58 -14.42 2.46
CA VAL A 89 -17.89 -13.03 2.80
C VAL A 89 -18.11 -12.26 1.50
N PRO A 90 -19.34 -12.28 0.94
CA PRO A 90 -19.64 -11.70 -0.36
C PRO A 90 -19.32 -10.20 -0.46
N ASP A 91 -19.39 -9.47 0.65
CA ASP A 91 -19.12 -8.04 0.71
C ASP A 91 -17.66 -7.69 0.34
N LEU A 92 -16.74 -8.65 0.46
CA LEU A 92 -15.35 -8.48 0.00
C LEU A 92 -15.25 -8.23 -1.52
N LYS A 93 -16.28 -8.56 -2.31
CA LYS A 93 -16.34 -8.23 -3.75
C LYS A 93 -16.36 -6.73 -4.03
N THR A 94 -16.76 -5.92 -3.05
CA THR A 94 -16.87 -4.47 -3.21
C THR A 94 -15.54 -3.75 -3.05
N VAL A 95 -14.49 -4.45 -2.58
CA VAL A 95 -13.17 -3.85 -2.39
C VAL A 95 -12.48 -3.73 -3.75
N PRO A 96 -12.09 -2.51 -4.19
CA PRO A 96 -11.54 -2.29 -5.53
C PRO A 96 -10.06 -2.69 -5.60
N LEU A 97 -9.77 -3.99 -5.53
CA LEU A 97 -8.42 -4.56 -5.58
C LEU A 97 -8.16 -5.15 -6.97
N THR A 98 -7.84 -4.29 -7.95
CA THR A 98 -7.52 -4.78 -9.30
C THR A 98 -6.05 -5.16 -9.40
N LYS A 99 -5.77 -6.23 -10.15
CA LYS A 99 -4.39 -6.65 -10.46
C LYS A 99 -3.67 -5.62 -11.33
N GLU A 100 -4.41 -4.90 -12.18
CA GLU A 100 -3.87 -3.85 -13.05
C GLU A 100 -3.18 -2.72 -12.26
N MET A 101 -3.75 -2.30 -11.12
CA MET A 101 -3.13 -1.29 -10.24
C MET A 101 -1.79 -1.76 -9.67
N LEU A 102 -1.62 -3.06 -9.42
CA LEU A 102 -0.35 -3.63 -8.97
C LEU A 102 0.66 -3.75 -10.11
N ASP A 103 0.19 -4.15 -11.29
CA ASP A 103 1.07 -4.38 -12.44
C ASP A 103 1.71 -3.07 -12.92
N ASP A 104 0.96 -1.96 -12.96
CA ASP A 104 1.49 -0.63 -13.29
C ASP A 104 2.54 -0.16 -12.26
N LEU A 105 2.20 -0.21 -10.97
CA LEU A 105 3.12 0.19 -9.90
C LEU A 105 4.39 -0.68 -9.87
N THR A 106 4.26 -1.99 -10.12
CA THR A 106 5.39 -2.91 -10.22
C THR A 106 6.28 -2.57 -11.41
N SER A 107 5.69 -2.28 -12.57
CA SER A 107 6.42 -1.88 -13.78
C SER A 107 7.20 -0.58 -13.58
N GLN A 108 6.58 0.42 -12.94
CA GLN A 108 7.23 1.68 -12.61
C GLN A 108 8.39 1.48 -11.64
N LEU A 109 8.20 0.66 -10.61
CA LEU A 109 9.25 0.34 -9.64
C LEU A 109 10.44 -0.37 -10.29
N GLU A 110 10.20 -1.36 -11.16
CA GLU A 110 11.27 -2.06 -11.88
C GLU A 110 12.01 -1.14 -12.85
N THR A 111 11.33 -0.13 -13.39
CA THR A 111 11.97 0.92 -14.20
C THR A 111 12.89 1.76 -13.34
N VAL A 112 12.42 2.24 -12.18
CA VAL A 112 13.21 3.02 -11.23
C VAL A 112 14.44 2.24 -10.80
N LYS A 113 14.31 0.97 -10.39
CA LYS A 113 15.45 0.12 -9.98
C LYS A 113 16.56 -0.05 -11.03
N LYS A 114 16.23 0.10 -12.31
CA LYS A 114 17.18 -0.01 -13.43
C LYS A 114 17.87 1.30 -13.78
N MET A 115 17.41 2.43 -13.23
CA MET A 115 18.04 3.71 -13.49
C MET A 115 19.42 3.76 -12.85
N PRO A 116 20.42 4.35 -13.53
CA PRO A 116 21.75 4.54 -12.98
C PRO A 116 21.69 5.66 -11.93
N PHE A 117 21.56 5.29 -10.66
CA PHE A 117 21.66 6.23 -9.54
C PHE A 117 23.11 6.23 -9.03
N TYR A 118 23.97 7.00 -9.71
CA TYR A 118 25.36 7.23 -9.31
C TYR A 118 25.69 8.71 -9.40
#